data_AF-A0A4Q3EGL6-F1
#
_entry.id   AF-A0A4Q3EGL6-F1
#
_cell.length_a   1.000
_cell.length_b   1.000
_cell.length_c   1.000
_cell.angle_alpha   90.00
_cell.angle_beta   90.00
_cell.angle_gamma   90.00
#
_symmetry.space_group_name_H-M   'P 1'
#
loop_
_entity.id
_entity.type
_entity.pdbx_description
1 polymer ?
#
loop_
_entity_poly.entity_id
_entity_poly.type
_entity_poly.pdbx_seq_one_letter_code
_entity_poly.pdbx_strand_id
1 'polypeptide(L)'
;TELKSTIKAYIFEAIEIEKSGVKVQSKKTAEFNLPEEFQLKLTKNLALKTVFKTLTPGRQRAYCLYFSAPKQSQTRASRIEKYLPQIFNGKGLNDL
;
A
#
# COMPACT_ATOMS: atom_id res chain seq x y z
N THR A 1 -21.45 18.27 -18.56
CA THR A 1 -21.73 17.70 -17.23
C THR A 1 -20.80 16.53 -17.02
N GLU A 2 -19.55 16.86 -16.74
CA GLU A 2 -18.42 15.94 -16.77
C GLU A 2 -17.94 15.68 -15.35
N LEU A 3 -17.31 14.52 -15.11
CA LEU A 3 -16.65 14.11 -13.85
C LEU A 3 -17.50 13.35 -12.80
N LYS A 4 -18.23 12.29 -13.17
CA LYS A 4 -18.78 11.33 -12.17
C LYS A 4 -18.68 9.83 -12.48
N SER A 5 -18.19 9.40 -13.65
CA SER A 5 -18.21 7.97 -14.02
C SER A 5 -16.89 7.21 -13.92
N THR A 6 -15.74 7.86 -13.74
CA THR A 6 -14.41 7.23 -13.90
C THR A 6 -13.78 6.64 -12.64
N ILE A 7 -14.42 6.72 -11.48
CA ILE A 7 -13.83 6.21 -10.21
C ILE A 7 -14.26 4.77 -9.89
N LYS A 8 -15.34 4.26 -10.51
CA LYS A 8 -15.88 2.93 -10.19
C LYS A 8 -15.29 1.76 -10.99
N ALA A 9 -14.55 2.03 -12.08
CA ALA A 9 -14.01 0.98 -12.93
C ALA A 9 -12.73 0.33 -12.36
N TYR A 10 -11.92 1.06 -11.60
CA TYR A 10 -10.63 0.56 -11.10
C TYR A 10 -10.74 -0.44 -9.94
N ILE A 11 -11.95 -0.69 -9.42
CA ILE A 11 -12.17 -1.68 -8.35
C ILE A 11 -12.27 -3.11 -8.92
N PHE A 12 -12.55 -3.28 -10.21
CA PHE A 12 -12.82 -4.61 -10.79
C PHE A 12 -11.63 -5.30 -11.48
N GLU A 13 -10.52 -4.61 -11.74
CA GLU A 13 -9.36 -5.24 -12.40
C GLU A 13 -8.37 -5.94 -11.44
N ALA A 14 -8.56 -5.84 -10.12
CA ALA A 14 -7.66 -6.47 -9.15
C ALA A 14 -7.99 -7.96 -8.85
N ILE A 15 -9.09 -8.49 -9.39
CA ILE A 15 -9.56 -9.86 -9.09
C ILE A 15 -8.96 -10.90 -10.06
N GLU A 16 -8.42 -10.52 -11.21
CA GLU A 16 -7.89 -11.50 -12.18
C GLU A 16 -6.48 -12.04 -11.87
N ILE A 17 -5.75 -11.44 -10.93
CA ILE A 17 -4.43 -11.97 -10.50
C ILE A 17 -4.60 -13.16 -9.54
N GLU A 18 -5.81 -13.41 -9.04
CA GLU A 18 -6.15 -14.51 -8.14
C GLU A 18 -6.23 -15.90 -8.83
N LYS A 19 -5.87 -16.00 -10.12
CA LYS A 19 -5.79 -17.30 -10.83
C LYS A 19 -4.40 -17.91 -10.90
N SER A 20 -3.35 -17.20 -10.49
CA SER A 20 -2.01 -17.79 -10.42
C SER A 20 -1.68 -18.15 -8.97
N GLY A 21 -2.03 -19.38 -8.59
CA GLY A 21 -1.70 -20.00 -7.31
C GLY A 21 -0.19 -20.22 -7.08
N VAL A 22 0.65 -19.23 -7.39
CA VAL A 22 2.05 -19.24 -7.00
C VAL A 22 2.11 -18.67 -5.59
N LYS A 23 2.12 -19.59 -4.63
CA LYS A 23 2.64 -19.38 -3.27
C LYS A 23 4.08 -18.88 -3.38
N VAL A 24 4.27 -17.62 -3.74
CA VAL A 24 5.56 -16.96 -3.56
C VAL A 24 5.69 -16.85 -2.05
N GLN A 25 6.53 -17.72 -1.48
CA GLN A 25 7.11 -17.53 -0.16
C GLN A 25 7.99 -16.27 -0.25
N SER A 26 7.36 -15.09 -0.40
CA SER A 26 8.04 -13.82 -0.42
C SER A 26 8.55 -13.63 1.01
N LYS A 27 9.88 -13.61 1.14
CA LYS A 27 10.60 -13.41 2.39
C LYS A 27 9.88 -12.32 3.19
N LYS A 28 9.46 -12.70 4.40
CA LYS A 28 8.55 -11.95 5.27
C LYS A 28 8.88 -10.47 5.23
N THR A 29 7.94 -9.64 4.76
CA THR A 29 7.96 -8.17 4.89
C THR A 29 8.19 -7.70 6.34
N ALA A 30 8.11 -8.62 7.30
CA ALA A 30 8.40 -8.43 8.72
C ALA A 30 9.82 -7.94 9.05
N GLU A 31 10.79 -7.99 8.12
CA GLU A 31 12.14 -7.42 8.36
C GLU A 31 12.24 -5.92 8.10
N PHE A 32 11.19 -5.27 7.57
CA PHE A 32 11.20 -3.82 7.41
C PHE A 32 10.56 -3.15 8.61
N ASN A 33 11.29 -2.22 9.25
CA ASN A 33 10.79 -1.35 10.31
C ASN A 33 9.55 -0.58 9.82
N LEU A 34 8.38 -1.17 10.00
CA LEU A 34 7.10 -0.54 9.74
C LEU A 34 6.85 0.48 10.86
N PRO A 35 6.55 1.74 10.53
CA PRO A 35 6.17 2.71 11.54
C PRO A 35 4.82 2.30 12.15
N GLU A 36 4.70 2.45 13.47
CA GLU A 36 3.49 2.05 14.22
C GLU A 36 2.22 2.66 13.64
N GLU A 37 2.31 3.91 13.15
CA GLU A 37 1.17 4.62 12.55
C GLU A 37 0.65 3.90 11.31
N PHE A 38 1.55 3.33 10.50
CA PHE A 38 1.18 2.57 9.31
C PHE A 38 0.65 1.18 9.68
N GLN A 39 1.26 0.53 10.67
CA GLN A 39 0.77 -0.75 11.18
C GLN A 39 -0.66 -0.63 11.75
N LEU A 40 -0.95 0.45 12.46
CA LEU A 40 -2.31 0.74 12.94
C LEU A 40 -3.30 0.93 11.78
N LYS A 41 -2.93 1.64 10.70
CA LYS A 41 -3.78 1.78 9.51
C LYS A 41 -4.02 0.44 8.80
N LEU A 42 -3.00 -0.40 8.67
CA LEU A 42 -3.13 -1.75 8.10
C LEU A 42 -3.99 -2.68 8.96
N THR A 43 -3.94 -2.50 10.29
CA THR A 43 -4.75 -3.30 11.22
C THR A 43 -6.21 -2.84 11.21
N LYS A 44 -6.44 -1.53 11.14
CA LYS A 44 -7.78 -0.94 11.04
C LYS A 44 -8.43 -1.15 9.67
N ASN A 45 -7.65 -1.23 8.60
CA ASN A 45 -8.15 -1.37 7.24
C ASN A 45 -7.56 -2.61 6.55
N LEU A 46 -8.35 -3.68 6.55
CA LEU A 46 -7.99 -4.96 5.92
C LEU A 46 -7.78 -4.81 4.40
N ALA A 47 -8.53 -3.95 3.71
CA ALA A 47 -8.37 -3.72 2.28
C ALA A 47 -7.03 -3.03 1.97
N LEU A 48 -6.61 -2.07 2.80
CA LEU A 48 -5.28 -1.48 2.66
C LEU A 48 -4.19 -2.55 2.85
N LYS A 49 -4.38 -3.44 3.82
CA LYS A 49 -3.44 -4.53 4.11
C LYS A 49 -3.34 -5.52 2.98
N THR A 50 -4.44 -5.87 2.32
CA THR A 50 -4.41 -6.77 1.15
C THR A 50 -3.69 -6.12 -0.01
N VAL A 51 -4.05 -4.87 -0.37
CA VAL A 51 -3.40 -4.17 -1.50
C VAL A 51 -1.93 -3.89 -1.22
N PHE A 52 -1.57 -3.51 0.02
CA PHE A 52 -0.16 -3.33 0.37
C PHE A 52 0.62 -4.64 0.25
N LYS A 53 0.02 -5.78 0.61
CA LYS A 53 0.65 -7.10 0.47
C LYS A 53 0.77 -7.57 -0.98
N THR A 54 -0.09 -7.11 -1.89
CA THR A 54 0.00 -7.44 -3.33
C THR A 54 1.08 -6.63 -4.03
N LEU A 55 1.55 -5.51 -3.45
CA LEU A 55 2.73 -4.81 -3.93
C LEU A 55 3.97 -5.71 -3.91
N THR A 56 4.89 -5.51 -4.84
CA THR A 56 6.16 -6.25 -4.83
C THR A 56 6.98 -5.92 -3.58
N PRO A 57 7.80 -6.85 -3.06
CA PRO A 57 8.60 -6.61 -1.85
C PRO A 57 9.48 -5.35 -1.91
N GLY A 58 9.97 -4.99 -3.11
CA GLY A 58 10.71 -3.74 -3.33
C GLY A 58 9.85 -2.49 -3.12
N ARG A 59 8.61 -2.48 -3.65
CA ARG A 59 7.65 -1.37 -3.44
C ARG A 59 7.23 -1.26 -1.98
N GLN A 60 6.96 -2.40 -1.31
CA GLN A 60 6.67 -2.43 0.13
C GLN A 60 7.82 -1.82 0.94
N ARG A 61 9.06 -2.26 0.67
CA ARG A 61 10.27 -1.75 1.33
C ARG A 61 10.45 -0.25 1.14
N ALA A 62 10.22 0.27 -0.07
CA ALA A 62 10.32 1.70 -0.36
C ALA A 62 9.34 2.52 0.47
N TYR A 63 8.07 2.09 0.57
CA TYR A 63 7.08 2.72 1.42
C TYR A 63 7.48 2.69 2.90
N CYS A 64 7.92 1.54 3.41
CA CYS A 64 8.37 1.43 4.80
C CYS A 64 9.52 2.39 5.11
N LEU A 65 10.54 2.46 4.25
CA LEU A 65 11.66 3.39 4.39
C LEU A 65 11.20 4.86 4.36
N TYR A 66 10.34 5.23 3.41
CA TYR A 66 9.88 6.60 3.25
C TYR A 66 8.99 7.06 4.42
N PHE A 67 8.13 6.18 4.92
CA PHE A 67 7.27 6.45 6.08
C PHE A 67 8.06 6.47 7.39
N SER A 68 9.14 5.69 7.50
CA SER A 68 10.01 5.67 8.68
C SER A 68 11.07 6.78 8.69
N ALA A 69 11.28 7.51 7.59
CA ALA A 69 12.27 8.58 7.51
C ALA A 69 12.02 9.78 8.47
N PRO A 70 10.77 10.27 8.69
CA PRO A 70 10.51 11.33 9.66
C PRO A 70 10.61 10.84 11.12
N LYS A 71 11.28 11.63 11.96
CA LYS A 71 11.34 11.38 13.41
C LYS A 71 10.02 11.66 14.12
N GLN A 72 9.25 12.65 13.65
CA GLN A 72 7.97 13.05 14.22
C GLN A 72 6.82 12.15 13.75
N SER A 73 6.07 11.60 14.71
CA SER A 73 4.90 10.74 14.48
C SER A 73 3.85 11.39 13.58
N GLN A 74 3.52 12.66 13.84
CA GLN A 74 2.54 13.40 13.05
C GLN A 74 2.93 13.49 11.57
N THR A 75 4.21 13.74 11.28
CA THR A 75 4.71 13.78 9.90
C THR A 75 4.67 12.41 9.24
N ARG A 76 4.95 11.33 9.97
CA ARG A 76 4.80 9.96 9.45
C ARG A 76 3.34 9.69 9.08
N ALA A 77 2.41 10.00 9.97
CA ALA A 77 0.98 9.84 9.73
C ALA A 77 0.50 10.64 8.50
N SER A 78 0.86 11.92 8.38
CA SER A 78 0.49 12.74 7.22
C SER A 78 1.07 12.21 5.91
N ARG A 79 2.32 11.69 5.91
CA ARG A 79 2.90 11.03 4.74
C ARG A 79 2.14 9.77 4.38
N ILE A 80 1.83 8.92 5.35
CA ILE A 80 1.05 7.70 5.10
C ILE A 80 -0.27 8.06 4.43
N GLU A 81 -1.01 9.02 5.00
CA GLU A 81 -2.32 9.45 4.48
C GLU A 81 -2.24 9.99 3.05
N LYS A 82 -1.21 10.78 2.74
CA LYS A 82 -0.97 11.27 1.38
C LYS A 82 -0.78 10.14 0.35
N TYR A 83 -0.17 9.04 0.76
CA TYR A 83 0.18 7.91 -0.12
C TYR A 83 -0.80 6.73 -0.06
N LEU A 84 -1.76 6.74 0.86
CA LEU A 84 -2.87 5.77 0.88
C LEU A 84 -3.53 5.57 -0.50
N PRO A 85 -3.95 6.62 -1.23
CA PRO A 85 -4.60 6.44 -2.53
C PRO A 85 -3.67 5.75 -3.55
N GLN A 86 -2.37 5.98 -3.48
CA GLN A 86 -1.40 5.33 -4.39
C GLN A 86 -1.24 3.85 -4.07
N ILE A 87 -1.16 3.52 -2.78
CA ILE A 87 -1.14 2.12 -2.32
C ILE A 87 -2.41 1.42 -2.77
N PHE A 88 -3.59 2.04 -2.60
CA PHE A 88 -4.86 1.48 -3.08
C PHE A 88 -4.90 1.27 -4.60
N ASN A 89 -4.22 2.13 -5.36
CA ASN A 89 -4.06 1.98 -6.81
C ASN A 89 -2.95 0.98 -7.21
N GLY A 90 -2.34 0.27 -6.26
CA GLY A 90 -1.25 -0.69 -6.53
C GLY A 90 0.06 -0.04 -7.00
N LYS A 91 0.19 1.29 -6.86
CA LYS A 91 1.38 2.05 -7.29
C LYS A 91 2.44 2.04 -6.19
N GLY A 92 3.70 1.89 -6.60
CA GLY A 92 4.85 2.11 -5.74
C GLY A 92 5.13 3.60 -5.51
N LEU A 93 5.94 3.91 -4.51
CA LEU A 93 6.31 5.28 -4.15
C LEU A 93 6.94 6.07 -5.32
N ASN A 94 7.66 5.37 -6.20
CA ASN A 94 8.38 5.94 -7.34
C ASN A 94 7.60 5.82 -8.67
N ASP A 95 6.38 5.29 -8.66
CA ASP A 95 5.52 5.20 -9.85
C ASP A 95 4.66 6.48 -10.04
N LEU A 96 5.12 7.60 -9.47
CA LEU A 96 4.50 8.93 -9.56
C LEU A 96 4.87 9.63 -10.87
#